data_AF-A0A5A9N5F4-F1
#
_entry.id   AF-A0A5A9N5F4-F1
#
_cell.length_a   1.000
_cell.length_b   1.000
_cell.length_c   1.000
_cell.angle_alpha   90.00
_cell.angle_beta   90.00
_cell.angle_gamma   90.00
#
_symmetry.space_group_name_H-M   'P 1'
#
loop_
_entity.id
_entity.type
_entity.pdbx_description
1 polymer ?
#
loop_
_entity_poly.entity_id
_entity_poly.type
_entity_poly.pdbx_seq_one_letter_code
_entity_poly.pdbx_strand_id
1 'polypeptide(L)'
;MLYTYEQIFSETDVVFDIVQQRAMDVLYCKKRIESLLAFVKEKRSEGAFQAVYAKAADLTSDPRDEPMRKRRLTQLQDPQERYRNLYMAILDNILEQIPRRFSNLESMLFLELVNPGKFDDMRQAFPEEAFQSVLKSYGHHFDSGRLRSELQVLYSDQDLQSNRGKLCDYLVFLKDMELDSAMPQLYKLFSLVATIGATSAGVERSFSCLKRLKSYTRYTMGQGRLSSLALLAIERTLVKSLEKTPSWYDRVTEHFLEKERRAEFTCK
;
A
#
# COMPACT_ATOMS: atom_id res chain seq x y z
N MET A 1 5.84 -21.56 14.93
CA MET A 1 6.03 -20.45 13.97
C MET A 1 4.72 -19.86 13.50
N LEU A 2 3.75 -20.67 13.07
CA LEU A 2 2.42 -20.16 12.64
C LEU A 2 1.74 -19.34 13.73
N TYR A 3 1.75 -19.82 14.97
CA TYR A 3 1.19 -19.10 16.12
C TYR A 3 1.89 -17.76 16.41
N THR A 4 3.20 -17.67 16.16
CA THR A 4 3.96 -16.40 16.25
C THR A 4 3.46 -15.40 15.21
N TYR A 5 3.24 -15.84 13.97
CA TYR A 5 2.70 -14.98 12.91
C TYR A 5 1.25 -14.58 13.17
N GLU A 6 0.43 -15.48 13.69
CA GLU A 6 -0.97 -15.18 14.03
C GLU A 6 -1.08 -13.99 15.01
N GLN A 7 -0.30 -13.99 16.10
CA GLN A 7 -0.31 -12.89 17.06
C GLN A 7 0.21 -11.57 16.49
N ILE A 8 1.20 -11.63 15.59
CA ILE A 8 1.79 -10.43 15.00
C ILE A 8 0.83 -9.85 13.95
N PHE A 9 0.24 -10.70 13.10
CA PHE A 9 -0.65 -10.27 12.04
C PHE A 9 -1.98 -9.76 12.57
N SER A 10 -2.53 -10.33 13.64
CA SER A 10 -3.78 -9.81 14.24
C SER A 10 -3.68 -8.32 14.61
N GLU A 11 -2.54 -7.88 15.15
CA GLU A 11 -2.32 -6.47 15.47
C GLU A 11 -1.87 -5.64 14.27
N THR A 12 -1.03 -6.22 13.40
CA THR A 12 -0.52 -5.52 12.21
C THR A 12 -1.64 -5.23 11.22
N ASP A 13 -2.59 -6.14 11.03
CA ASP A 13 -3.71 -6.00 10.11
C ASP A 13 -4.62 -4.83 10.53
N VAL A 14 -4.94 -4.71 11.82
CA VAL A 14 -5.73 -3.59 12.35
C VAL A 14 -5.02 -2.25 12.12
N VAL A 15 -3.71 -2.19 12.36
CA VAL A 15 -2.93 -0.97 12.11
C VAL A 15 -2.86 -0.64 10.62
N PHE A 16 -2.72 -1.65 9.77
CA PHE A 16 -2.69 -1.49 8.33
C PHE A 16 -4.02 -0.94 7.79
N ASP A 17 -5.15 -1.49 8.23
CA ASP A 17 -6.49 -1.01 7.88
C ASP A 17 -6.69 0.45 8.31
N ILE A 18 -6.24 0.80 9.52
CA ILE A 18 -6.28 2.19 10.01
C ILE A 18 -5.48 3.13 9.11
N VAL A 19 -4.24 2.76 8.77
CA VAL A 19 -3.36 3.59 7.91
C VAL A 19 -3.95 3.75 6.51
N GLN A 20 -4.64 2.73 5.99
CA GLN A 20 -5.31 2.82 4.70
C GLN A 20 -6.56 3.69 4.73
N GLN A 21 -7.40 3.55 5.76
CA GLN A 21 -8.66 4.28 5.85
C GLN A 21 -8.48 5.74 6.26
N ARG A 22 -7.45 6.02 7.08
CA ARG A 22 -7.16 7.36 7.62
C ARG A 22 -5.85 7.94 7.07
N ALA A 23 -5.50 7.63 5.83
CA ALA A 23 -4.25 8.06 5.20
C ALA A 23 -4.03 9.59 5.20
N MET A 24 -5.10 10.39 5.32
CA MET A 24 -5.04 11.85 5.41
C MET A 24 -4.73 12.38 6.82
N ASP A 25 -4.75 11.53 7.86
CA ASP A 25 -4.35 11.89 9.22
C ASP A 25 -2.99 11.26 9.53
N VAL A 26 -1.95 11.91 9.02
CA VAL A 26 -0.58 11.43 9.02
C VAL A 26 -0.04 11.31 10.44
N LEU A 27 -0.34 12.29 11.30
CA LEU A 27 0.03 12.26 12.72
C LEU A 27 -0.61 11.09 13.46
N TYR A 28 -1.90 10.81 13.22
CA TYR A 28 -2.57 9.65 13.80
C TYR A 28 -1.97 8.33 13.31
N CYS A 29 -1.70 8.22 12.00
CA CYS A 29 -1.05 7.06 11.41
C CYS A 29 0.33 6.82 12.03
N LYS A 30 1.14 7.88 12.20
CA LYS A 30 2.46 7.81 12.83
C LYS A 30 2.38 7.28 14.26
N LYS A 31 1.49 7.84 15.09
CA LYS A 31 1.26 7.37 16.47
C LYS A 31 0.87 5.90 16.51
N ARG A 32 0.04 5.44 15.57
CA ARG A 32 -0.40 4.04 15.51
C ARG A 32 0.75 3.11 15.12
N ILE A 33 1.60 3.52 14.19
CA ILE A 33 2.82 2.77 13.81
C ILE A 33 3.82 2.71 14.97
N GLU A 34 4.03 3.81 15.69
CA GLU A 34 4.87 3.83 16.89
C GLU A 34 4.33 2.90 17.99
N SER A 35 3.00 2.86 18.17
CA SER A 35 2.34 1.92 19.08
C SER A 35 2.57 0.46 18.67
N LEU A 36 2.48 0.15 17.38
CA LEU A 36 2.79 -1.18 16.85
C LEU A 36 4.25 -1.57 17.10
N LEU A 37 5.19 -0.63 16.90
CA LEU A 37 6.60 -0.86 17.19
C LEU A 37 6.84 -1.14 18.68
N ALA A 38 6.17 -0.41 19.57
CA ALA A 38 6.23 -0.66 21.01
C ALA A 38 5.72 -2.07 21.36
N PHE A 39 4.58 -2.48 20.78
CA PHE A 39 4.04 -3.84 20.94
C PHE A 39 5.01 -4.92 20.45
N VAL A 40 5.60 -4.77 19.25
CA VAL A 40 6.56 -5.73 18.71
C VAL A 40 7.84 -5.79 19.58
N LYS A 41 8.29 -4.65 20.13
CA LYS A 41 9.41 -4.60 21.09
C LYS A 41 9.09 -5.34 22.39
N GLU A 42 7.88 -5.20 22.92
CA GLU A 42 7.44 -5.93 24.12
C GLU A 42 7.44 -7.44 23.89
N LYS A 43 6.98 -7.88 22.71
CA LYS A 43 6.99 -9.29 22.29
C LYS A 43 8.40 -9.87 22.13
N ARG A 44 9.43 -9.03 21.97
CA ARG A 44 10.83 -9.47 21.95
C ARG A 44 11.35 -9.90 23.33
N SER A 45 10.62 -9.63 24.42
CA SER A 45 11.03 -10.06 25.77
C SER A 45 11.09 -11.59 25.91
N GLU A 46 12.02 -12.08 26.74
CA GLU A 46 12.20 -13.52 26.95
C GLU A 46 10.96 -14.17 27.59
N GLY A 47 10.21 -13.42 28.42
CA GLY A 47 8.94 -13.88 28.99
C GLY A 47 7.84 -14.07 27.94
N ALA A 48 7.74 -13.15 26.96
CA ALA A 48 6.81 -13.29 25.85
C ALA A 48 7.18 -14.49 24.95
N PHE A 49 8.48 -14.70 24.71
CA PHE A 49 8.95 -15.88 24.00
C PHE A 49 8.53 -17.18 24.67
N GLN A 50 8.74 -17.31 26.00
CA GLN A 50 8.39 -18.50 26.75
C GLN A 50 6.88 -18.80 26.70
N ALA A 51 6.03 -17.77 26.82
CA ALA A 51 4.58 -17.94 26.71
C ALA A 51 4.14 -18.40 25.30
N VAL A 52 4.76 -17.85 24.25
CA VAL A 52 4.50 -18.24 22.87
C VAL A 52 5.01 -19.65 22.58
N TYR A 53 6.16 -20.03 23.14
CA TYR A 53 6.75 -21.34 22.98
C TYR A 53 5.92 -22.42 23.70
N ALA A 54 5.52 -22.18 24.96
CA ALA A 54 4.67 -23.10 25.72
C ALA A 54 3.36 -23.40 24.98
N LYS A 55 2.67 -22.35 24.51
CA LYS A 55 1.41 -22.51 23.77
C LYS A 55 1.61 -23.15 22.40
N ALA A 56 2.74 -22.90 21.74
CA ALA A 56 3.08 -23.58 20.49
C ALA A 56 3.40 -25.07 20.72
N ALA A 57 4.04 -25.41 21.84
CA ALA A 57 4.32 -26.79 22.24
C ALA A 57 3.03 -27.54 22.62
N ASP A 58 2.06 -26.88 23.26
CA ASP A 58 0.75 -27.47 23.56
C ASP A 58 -0.08 -27.76 22.29
N LEU A 59 0.08 -26.94 21.25
CA LEU A 59 -0.64 -27.04 19.97
C LEU A 59 0.02 -28.02 18.98
N THR A 60 1.24 -28.50 19.26
CA THR A 60 1.98 -29.40 18.37
C THR A 60 2.27 -30.72 19.07
N SER A 61 2.20 -31.83 18.35
CA SER A 61 2.68 -33.13 18.85
C SER A 61 4.20 -33.08 19.09
N ASP A 62 4.74 -33.91 20.00
CA ASP A 62 6.14 -33.87 20.44
C ASP A 62 7.10 -33.73 19.24
N PRO A 63 7.98 -32.70 19.19
CA PRO A 63 8.93 -32.47 18.10
C PRO A 63 9.83 -33.66 17.76
N ARG A 64 9.88 -34.66 18.64
CA ARG A 64 10.61 -35.93 18.47
C ARG A 64 9.90 -36.94 17.55
N ASP A 65 8.62 -36.75 17.24
CA ASP A 65 7.83 -37.68 16.44
C ASP A 65 7.80 -37.34 14.93
N GLU A 66 8.35 -36.21 14.50
CA GLU A 66 8.49 -35.93 13.06
C GLU A 66 9.67 -36.73 12.45
N PRO A 67 9.46 -37.53 11.39
CA PRO A 67 10.53 -38.27 10.75
C PRO A 67 11.53 -37.32 10.07
N MET A 68 12.61 -36.97 10.78
CA MET A 68 13.71 -36.19 10.25
C MET A 68 14.32 -36.89 9.03
N ARG A 69 14.25 -36.25 7.85
CA ARG A 69 15.05 -36.65 6.68
C ARG A 69 16.54 -36.61 7.07
N LYS A 70 17.16 -37.80 7.17
CA LYS A 70 18.54 -38.10 7.63
C LYS A 70 19.70 -37.26 7.07
N ARG A 71 19.47 -36.33 6.14
CA ARG A 71 20.52 -35.49 5.51
C ARG A 71 20.86 -34.19 6.25
N ARG A 72 20.27 -33.89 7.41
CA ARG A 72 20.57 -32.68 8.22
C ARG A 72 21.05 -33.00 9.64
N LEU A 73 21.72 -34.15 9.83
CA LEU A 73 22.22 -34.62 11.13
C LEU A 73 23.58 -34.00 11.49
N THR A 74 23.78 -32.70 11.28
CA THR A 74 25.06 -32.03 11.59
C THR A 74 24.96 -30.85 12.55
N GLN A 75 23.79 -30.52 13.08
CA GLN A 75 23.70 -29.59 14.22
C GLN A 75 22.63 -30.09 15.20
N LEU A 76 23.09 -30.68 16.31
CA LEU A 76 22.34 -30.85 17.55
C LEU A 76 22.11 -29.45 18.17
N GLN A 77 21.30 -28.61 17.53
CA GLN A 77 20.71 -27.46 18.20
C GLN A 77 19.43 -27.92 18.89
N ASP A 78 19.29 -27.57 20.17
CA ASP A 78 18.06 -27.80 20.91
C ASP A 78 16.87 -27.20 20.13
N PRO A 79 15.78 -27.94 19.87
CA PRO A 79 14.64 -27.43 19.12
C PRO A 79 14.09 -26.09 19.65
N GLN A 80 14.19 -25.87 20.96
CA GLN A 80 13.82 -24.63 21.62
C GLN A 80 14.76 -23.47 21.23
N GLU A 81 16.08 -23.66 21.23
CA GLU A 81 17.04 -22.64 20.80
C GLU A 81 16.86 -22.27 19.32
N ARG A 82 16.60 -23.25 18.46
CA ARG A 82 16.33 -23.01 17.04
C ARG A 82 15.04 -22.20 16.84
N TYR A 83 13.98 -22.53 17.60
CA TYR A 83 12.73 -21.77 17.59
C TYR A 83 12.93 -20.35 18.11
N ARG A 84 13.71 -20.18 19.19
CA ARG A 84 14.09 -18.89 19.76
C ARG A 84 14.81 -18.00 18.77
N ASN A 85 15.84 -18.53 18.11
CA ASN A 85 16.62 -17.78 17.13
C ASN A 85 15.74 -17.32 15.97
N LEU A 86 14.82 -18.17 15.49
CA LEU A 86 13.89 -17.82 14.43
C LEU A 86 12.84 -16.79 14.87
N TYR A 87 12.29 -16.93 16.08
CA TYR A 87 11.36 -15.98 16.69
C TYR A 87 11.97 -14.59 16.79
N MET A 88 13.18 -14.49 17.36
CA MET A 88 13.90 -13.22 17.51
C MET A 88 14.25 -12.62 16.14
N ALA A 89 14.71 -13.44 15.18
CA ALA A 89 15.03 -12.96 13.84
C ALA A 89 13.81 -12.37 13.11
N ILE A 90 12.62 -12.93 13.30
CA ILE A 90 11.38 -12.40 12.70
C ILE A 90 11.03 -11.05 13.32
N LEU A 91 11.05 -10.94 14.65
CA LEU A 91 10.74 -9.68 15.33
C LEU A 91 11.75 -8.60 14.95
N ASP A 92 13.04 -8.94 14.86
CA ASP A 92 14.10 -8.01 14.48
C ASP A 92 13.92 -7.51 13.05
N ASN A 93 13.56 -8.43 12.14
CA ASN A 93 13.22 -8.04 10.78
C ASN A 93 12.03 -7.08 10.76
N ILE A 94 10.95 -7.37 11.49
CA ILE A 94 9.77 -6.49 11.53
C ILE A 94 10.13 -5.12 12.11
N LEU A 95 10.90 -5.09 13.20
CA LEU A 95 11.36 -3.85 13.86
C LEU A 95 12.28 -3.02 12.97
N GLU A 96 13.02 -3.63 12.04
CA GLU A 96 13.84 -2.93 11.07
C GLU A 96 13.03 -2.46 9.83
N GLN A 97 12.12 -3.30 9.34
CA GLN A 97 11.37 -3.03 8.11
C GLN A 97 10.25 -2.00 8.30
N ILE A 98 9.53 -2.01 9.43
CA ILE A 98 8.42 -1.07 9.66
C ILE A 98 8.93 0.39 9.64
N PRO A 99 9.96 0.78 10.41
CA PRO A 99 10.46 2.15 10.36
C PRO A 99 11.03 2.53 8.99
N ARG A 100 11.68 1.60 8.30
CA ARG A 100 12.19 1.83 6.93
C ARG A 100 11.07 2.08 5.93
N ARG A 101 9.96 1.35 6.04
CA ARG A 101 8.81 1.48 5.14
C ARG A 101 8.06 2.80 5.33
N PHE A 102 7.96 3.26 6.58
CA PHE A 102 7.22 4.48 6.94
C PHE A 102 8.12 5.68 7.22
N SER A 103 9.41 5.62 6.87
CA SER A 103 10.37 6.73 7.07
C SER A 103 9.94 8.02 6.38
N ASN A 104 9.31 7.90 5.21
CA ASN A 104 8.85 9.04 4.42
C ASN A 104 7.45 9.54 4.81
N LEU A 105 6.81 8.96 5.85
CA LEU A 105 5.46 9.36 6.24
C LEU A 105 5.39 10.84 6.62
N GLU A 106 6.44 11.38 7.26
CA GLU A 106 6.54 12.81 7.61
C GLU A 106 6.59 13.72 6.38
N SER A 107 7.14 13.24 5.26
CA SER A 107 7.12 14.01 4.00
C SER A 107 5.72 14.15 3.41
N MET A 108 4.75 13.38 3.91
CA MET A 108 3.36 13.39 3.46
C MET A 108 2.44 14.20 4.38
N LEU A 109 2.96 14.97 5.35
CA LEU A 109 2.15 15.80 6.25
C LEU A 109 1.20 16.76 5.51
N PHE A 110 1.54 17.15 4.28
CA PHE A 110 0.65 17.94 3.43
C PHE A 110 -0.71 17.29 3.12
N LEU A 111 -0.84 15.96 3.25
CA LEU A 111 -2.13 15.27 3.09
C LEU A 111 -3.17 15.79 4.11
N GLU A 112 -2.71 16.30 5.26
CA GLU A 112 -3.59 16.85 6.29
C GLU A 112 -4.32 18.12 5.83
N LEU A 113 -3.71 18.93 4.94
CA LEU A 113 -4.30 20.17 4.41
C LEU A 113 -5.64 19.95 3.70
N VAL A 114 -5.89 18.72 3.26
CA VAL A 114 -7.06 18.34 2.47
C VAL A 114 -8.01 17.45 3.28
N ASN A 115 -7.80 17.34 4.59
CA ASN A 115 -8.62 16.51 5.47
C ASN A 115 -9.88 17.26 5.93
N PRO A 116 -11.08 16.87 5.46
CA PRO A 116 -12.32 17.58 5.81
C PRO A 116 -12.61 17.58 7.31
N GLY A 117 -12.18 16.53 8.03
CA GLY A 117 -12.39 16.41 9.47
C GLY A 117 -11.56 17.38 10.31
N LYS A 118 -10.60 18.10 9.73
CA LYS A 118 -9.75 19.08 10.42
C LYS A 118 -9.94 20.52 9.91
N PHE A 119 -10.85 20.77 8.96
CA PHE A 119 -11.01 22.11 8.37
C PHE A 119 -11.40 23.18 9.39
N ASP A 120 -12.25 22.85 10.37
CA ASP A 120 -12.61 23.78 11.45
C ASP A 120 -11.41 24.18 12.32
N ASP A 121 -10.55 23.22 12.66
CA ASP A 121 -9.32 23.48 13.42
C ASP A 121 -8.34 24.33 12.59
N MET A 122 -8.20 24.00 11.30
CA MET A 122 -7.32 24.71 10.36
C MET A 122 -7.79 26.14 10.04
N ARG A 123 -9.09 26.39 10.16
CA ARG A 123 -9.67 27.74 10.09
C ARG A 123 -9.21 28.61 11.25
N GLN A 124 -9.16 28.04 12.46
CA GLN A 124 -8.71 28.76 13.66
C GLN A 124 -7.20 28.96 13.68
N ALA A 125 -6.44 27.93 13.30
CA ALA A 125 -4.99 27.97 13.25
C ALA A 125 -4.49 27.36 11.94
N PHE A 126 -3.91 28.19 11.07
CA PHE A 126 -3.41 27.72 9.79
C PHE A 126 -2.27 26.69 9.98
N PRO A 127 -2.34 25.51 9.33
CA PRO A 127 -1.38 24.42 9.52
C PRO A 127 -0.07 24.69 8.76
N GLU A 128 0.81 25.50 9.37
CA GLU A 128 2.06 25.94 8.75
C GLU A 128 3.02 24.77 8.46
N GLU A 129 3.10 23.78 9.35
CA GLU A 129 3.97 22.61 9.15
C GLU A 129 3.57 21.78 7.93
N ALA A 130 2.26 21.53 7.75
CA ALA A 130 1.74 20.80 6.61
C ALA A 130 1.89 21.62 5.32
N PHE A 131 1.76 22.95 5.40
CA PHE A 131 2.01 23.85 4.27
C PHE A 131 3.49 23.85 3.85
N GLN A 132 4.43 23.92 4.80
CA GLN A 132 5.86 23.79 4.52
C GLN A 132 6.21 22.43 3.92
N SER A 133 5.50 21.35 4.31
CA SER A 133 5.65 20.03 3.71
C SER A 133 5.33 20.02 2.21
N VAL A 134 4.30 20.75 1.76
CA VAL A 134 4.02 20.96 0.32
C VAL A 134 5.18 21.68 -0.35
N LEU A 135 5.65 22.79 0.23
CA LEU A 135 6.69 23.60 -0.39
C LEU A 135 8.01 22.85 -0.51
N LYS A 136 8.36 22.03 0.48
CA LYS A 136 9.56 21.20 0.45
C LYS A 136 9.50 20.11 -0.62
N SER A 137 8.34 19.48 -0.79
CA SER A 137 8.18 18.32 -1.68
C SER A 137 7.81 18.71 -3.11
N TYR A 138 7.00 19.76 -3.27
CA TYR A 138 6.37 20.16 -4.53
C TYR A 138 6.42 21.67 -4.80
N GLY A 139 7.24 22.44 -4.08
CA GLY A 139 7.24 23.91 -4.16
C GLY A 139 7.41 24.48 -5.57
N HIS A 140 8.11 23.79 -6.47
CA HIS A 140 8.25 24.21 -7.87
C HIS A 140 6.96 24.11 -8.70
N HIS A 141 5.98 23.33 -8.25
CA HIS A 141 4.70 23.11 -8.93
C HIS A 141 3.58 24.03 -8.44
N PHE A 142 3.78 24.71 -7.31
CA PHE A 142 2.78 25.52 -6.64
C PHE A 142 3.21 26.99 -6.53
N ASP A 143 2.25 27.88 -6.68
CA ASP A 143 2.39 29.27 -6.25
C ASP A 143 2.03 29.33 -4.76
N SER A 144 3.02 29.54 -3.90
CA SER A 144 2.85 29.49 -2.45
C SER A 144 1.90 30.57 -1.93
N GLY A 145 1.98 31.78 -2.46
CA GLY A 145 1.12 32.89 -2.05
C GLY A 145 -0.34 32.61 -2.42
N ARG A 146 -0.56 32.17 -3.65
CA ARG A 146 -1.90 31.85 -4.14
C ARG A 146 -2.49 30.60 -3.45
N LEU A 147 -1.70 29.54 -3.27
CA LEU A 147 -2.13 28.33 -2.58
C LEU A 147 -2.57 28.62 -1.14
N ARG A 148 -1.82 29.48 -0.42
CA ARG A 148 -2.18 29.87 0.95
C ARG A 148 -3.54 30.57 0.99
N SER A 149 -3.77 31.52 0.10
CA SER A 149 -5.03 32.25 0.01
C SER A 149 -6.20 31.33 -0.34
N GLU A 150 -6.02 30.44 -1.32
CA GLU A 150 -7.06 29.48 -1.72
C GLU A 150 -7.40 28.48 -0.60
N LEU A 151 -6.40 28.01 0.16
CA LEU A 151 -6.64 27.17 1.35
C LEU A 151 -7.40 27.93 2.45
N GLN A 152 -7.09 29.19 2.68
CA GLN A 152 -7.82 30.01 3.65
C GLN A 152 -9.29 30.20 3.25
N VAL A 153 -9.58 30.36 1.96
CA VAL A 153 -10.95 30.41 1.44
C VAL A 153 -11.66 29.08 1.68
N LEU A 154 -11.02 27.95 1.35
CA LEU A 154 -11.55 26.61 1.64
C LEU A 154 -11.92 26.44 3.13
N TYR A 155 -11.03 26.82 4.03
CA TYR A 155 -11.25 26.68 5.47
C TYR A 155 -12.29 27.67 6.03
N SER A 156 -12.64 28.73 5.30
CA SER A 156 -13.59 29.75 5.76
C SER A 156 -15.01 29.56 5.20
N ASP A 157 -15.12 28.94 4.03
CA ASP A 157 -16.37 28.79 3.28
C ASP A 157 -17.08 27.47 3.63
N GLN A 158 -18.28 27.56 4.20
CA GLN A 158 -19.07 26.40 4.59
C GLN A 158 -19.62 25.60 3.39
N ASP A 159 -19.89 26.26 2.27
CA ASP A 159 -20.39 25.59 1.06
C ASP A 159 -19.29 24.70 0.47
N LEU A 160 -18.03 25.17 0.53
CA LEU A 160 -16.85 24.37 0.15
C LEU A 160 -16.54 23.26 1.16
N GLN A 161 -16.86 23.45 2.45
CA GLN A 161 -16.66 22.45 3.50
C GLN A 161 -17.72 21.36 3.53
N SER A 162 -18.88 21.57 2.90
CA SER A 162 -19.98 20.61 2.79
C SER A 162 -19.43 19.19 2.67
N ASN A 163 -19.76 18.32 3.63
CA ASN A 163 -19.10 17.03 3.85
C ASN A 163 -19.24 16.11 2.62
N ARG A 164 -18.31 16.24 1.66
CA ARG A 164 -18.26 15.44 0.44
C ARG A 164 -17.37 14.25 0.76
N GLY A 165 -17.99 13.14 1.14
CA GLY A 165 -17.32 12.04 1.84
C GLY A 165 -15.96 11.58 1.29
N LYS A 166 -15.73 11.62 -0.02
CA LYS A 166 -14.43 11.23 -0.63
C LYS A 166 -13.74 12.39 -1.34
N LEU A 167 -12.41 12.35 -1.40
CA LEU A 167 -11.59 13.30 -2.17
C LEU A 167 -11.99 13.41 -3.65
N CYS A 168 -12.45 12.32 -4.26
CA CYS A 168 -12.94 12.35 -5.65
C CYS A 168 -14.20 13.22 -5.79
N ASP A 169 -15.06 13.24 -4.77
CA ASP A 169 -16.29 14.02 -4.77
C ASP A 169 -15.97 15.53 -4.68
N TYR A 170 -14.88 15.89 -3.98
CA TYR A 170 -14.33 17.24 -3.99
C TYR A 170 -13.80 17.66 -5.35
N LEU A 171 -13.06 16.78 -6.04
CA LEU A 171 -12.53 17.08 -7.37
C LEU A 171 -13.64 17.28 -8.41
N VAL A 172 -14.67 16.44 -8.38
CA VAL A 172 -15.85 16.58 -9.25
C VAL A 172 -16.57 17.89 -8.94
N PHE A 173 -16.79 18.21 -7.66
CA PHE A 173 -17.43 19.45 -7.25
C PHE A 173 -16.68 20.71 -7.70
N LEU A 174 -15.37 20.76 -7.49
CA LEU A 174 -14.55 21.90 -7.91
C LEU A 174 -14.66 22.12 -9.42
N LYS A 175 -14.80 21.05 -10.19
CA LYS A 175 -14.96 21.11 -11.63
C LYS A 175 -16.38 21.53 -12.05
N ASP A 176 -17.41 20.96 -11.41
CA ASP A 176 -18.81 21.26 -11.72
C ASP A 176 -19.19 22.71 -11.38
N MET A 177 -18.53 23.32 -10.40
CA MET A 177 -18.69 24.74 -10.04
C MET A 177 -17.70 25.68 -10.76
N GLU A 178 -16.92 25.17 -11.73
CA GLU A 178 -15.90 25.94 -12.47
C GLU A 178 -14.83 26.60 -11.56
N LEU A 179 -14.69 26.08 -10.33
CA LEU A 179 -13.72 26.54 -9.33
C LEU A 179 -12.30 26.04 -9.62
N ASP A 180 -12.13 25.10 -10.54
CA ASP A 180 -10.82 24.68 -11.05
C ASP A 180 -10.07 25.82 -11.74
N SER A 181 -10.79 26.75 -12.36
CA SER A 181 -10.23 27.97 -12.97
C SER A 181 -9.98 29.09 -11.94
N ALA A 182 -10.88 29.23 -10.95
CA ALA A 182 -10.80 30.26 -9.92
C ALA A 182 -9.75 29.94 -8.84
N MET A 183 -9.69 28.67 -8.41
CA MET A 183 -8.78 28.13 -7.39
C MET A 183 -7.88 27.00 -7.94
N PRO A 184 -7.00 27.30 -8.92
CA PRO A 184 -6.21 26.30 -9.61
C PRO A 184 -5.12 25.67 -8.73
N GLN A 185 -4.62 26.36 -7.70
CA GLN A 185 -3.61 25.77 -6.80
C GLN A 185 -4.25 24.74 -5.88
N LEU A 186 -5.45 25.04 -5.38
CA LEU A 186 -6.25 24.12 -4.59
C LEU A 186 -6.64 22.88 -5.40
N TYR A 187 -7.16 23.07 -6.62
CA TYR A 187 -7.51 21.94 -7.49
C TYR A 187 -6.31 21.03 -7.79
N LYS A 188 -5.12 21.62 -8.04
CA LYS A 188 -3.87 20.87 -8.18
C LYS A 188 -3.50 20.10 -6.92
N LEU A 189 -3.66 20.69 -5.74
CA LEU A 189 -3.37 20.03 -4.47
C LEU A 189 -4.31 18.83 -4.25
N PHE A 190 -5.61 19.00 -4.41
CA PHE A 190 -6.57 17.90 -4.33
C PHE A 190 -6.26 16.80 -5.35
N SER A 191 -5.86 17.17 -6.57
CA SER A 191 -5.49 16.21 -7.62
C SER A 191 -4.23 15.42 -7.25
N LEU A 192 -3.23 16.09 -6.68
CA LEU A 192 -2.01 15.46 -6.18
C LEU A 192 -2.32 14.45 -5.07
N VAL A 193 -3.09 14.86 -4.06
CA VAL A 193 -3.51 14.01 -2.93
C VAL A 193 -4.32 12.80 -3.43
N ALA A 194 -5.27 13.02 -4.34
CA ALA A 194 -6.07 11.95 -4.93
C ALA A 194 -5.20 10.95 -5.73
N THR A 195 -4.18 11.44 -6.43
CA THR A 195 -3.23 10.59 -7.16
C THR A 195 -2.43 9.70 -6.21
N ILE A 196 -1.97 10.25 -5.08
CA ILE A 196 -1.24 9.47 -4.06
C ILE A 196 -2.18 8.42 -3.43
N GLY A 197 -3.38 8.81 -3.01
CA GLY A 197 -4.36 7.91 -2.39
C GLY A 197 -4.87 6.80 -3.32
N ALA A 198 -5.02 7.07 -4.62
CA ALA A 198 -5.42 6.07 -5.60
C ALA A 198 -4.39 4.94 -5.78
N THR A 199 -3.11 5.21 -5.51
CA THR A 199 -2.06 4.19 -5.67
C THR A 199 -2.13 3.07 -4.63
N SER A 200 -2.60 3.31 -3.39
CA SER A 200 -2.64 2.24 -2.37
C SER A 200 -3.76 1.23 -2.64
N ALA A 201 -4.98 1.69 -2.90
CA ALA A 201 -6.15 0.83 -3.14
C ALA A 201 -6.12 0.14 -4.52
N GLY A 202 -5.60 0.82 -5.55
CA GLY A 202 -5.45 0.23 -6.89
C GLY A 202 -4.43 -0.91 -6.92
N VAL A 203 -3.38 -0.81 -6.10
CA VAL A 203 -2.31 -1.79 -6.03
C VAL A 203 -2.79 -3.14 -5.46
N GLU A 204 -3.67 -3.16 -4.46
CA GLU A 204 -4.20 -4.41 -3.92
C GLU A 204 -5.08 -5.18 -4.90
N ARG A 205 -5.97 -4.47 -5.61
CA ARG A 205 -6.79 -5.06 -6.67
C ARG A 205 -5.93 -5.61 -7.80
N SER A 206 -4.89 -4.88 -8.17
CA SER A 206 -3.92 -5.28 -9.20
C SER A 206 -3.09 -6.48 -8.77
N PHE A 207 -2.59 -6.52 -7.53
CA PHE A 207 -1.87 -7.67 -6.98
C PHE A 207 -2.76 -8.89 -6.80
N SER A 208 -4.03 -8.72 -6.42
CA SER A 208 -5.01 -9.82 -6.37
C SER A 208 -5.25 -10.40 -7.78
N CYS A 209 -5.40 -9.54 -8.78
CA CYS A 209 -5.49 -9.94 -10.18
C CYS A 209 -4.23 -10.67 -10.65
N LEU A 210 -3.04 -10.15 -10.30
CA LEU A 210 -1.75 -10.75 -10.64
C LEU A 210 -1.53 -12.09 -9.94
N LYS A 211 -1.97 -12.23 -8.67
CA LYS A 211 -1.98 -13.50 -7.93
C LYS A 211 -2.90 -14.51 -8.60
N ARG A 212 -4.10 -14.11 -9.00
CA ARG A 212 -5.02 -14.97 -9.77
C ARG A 212 -4.41 -15.38 -11.10
N LEU A 213 -3.79 -14.45 -11.82
CA LEU A 213 -3.12 -14.72 -13.09
C LEU A 213 -1.98 -15.73 -12.90
N LYS A 214 -1.11 -15.52 -11.91
CA LYS A 214 0.00 -16.41 -11.56
C LYS A 214 -0.46 -17.81 -11.13
N SER A 215 -1.53 -17.89 -10.33
CA SER A 215 -2.14 -19.16 -9.93
C SER A 215 -2.80 -19.90 -11.09
N TYR A 216 -3.41 -19.17 -12.03
CA TYR A 216 -4.05 -19.73 -13.22
C TYR A 216 -2.99 -20.23 -14.22
N THR A 217 -1.90 -19.50 -14.44
CA THR A 217 -0.82 -19.88 -15.36
C THR A 217 0.29 -20.68 -14.68
N ARG A 218 -0.04 -21.75 -13.94
CA ARG A 218 0.88 -22.58 -13.13
C ARG A 218 2.15 -23.13 -13.83
N TYR A 219 2.35 -22.88 -15.13
CA TYR A 219 3.56 -23.24 -15.88
C TYR A 219 4.49 -22.04 -16.09
N THR A 220 5.79 -22.32 -16.04
CA THR A 220 6.97 -21.46 -16.30
C THR A 220 6.76 -20.39 -17.37
N MET A 221 6.10 -19.30 -17.00
CA MET A 221 5.86 -18.16 -17.88
C MET A 221 6.89 -17.07 -17.58
N GLY A 222 7.56 -16.58 -18.62
CA GLY A 222 8.54 -15.49 -18.47
C GLY A 222 7.88 -14.19 -17.98
N GLN A 223 8.66 -13.39 -17.24
CA GLN A 223 8.20 -12.15 -16.59
C GLN A 223 7.56 -11.16 -17.57
N GLY A 224 8.05 -11.08 -18.80
CA GLY A 224 7.48 -10.20 -19.84
C GLY A 224 6.03 -10.54 -20.18
N ARG A 225 5.73 -11.84 -20.40
CA ARG A 225 4.36 -12.28 -20.72
C ARG A 225 3.41 -12.08 -19.52
N LEU A 226 3.90 -12.27 -18.30
CA LEU A 226 3.12 -12.01 -17.08
C LEU A 226 2.76 -10.53 -16.97
N SER A 227 3.72 -9.64 -17.20
CA SER A 227 3.49 -8.19 -17.18
C SER A 227 2.46 -7.76 -18.22
N SER A 228 2.56 -8.24 -19.47
CA SER A 228 1.59 -7.92 -20.51
C SER A 228 0.18 -8.43 -20.19
N LEU A 229 0.05 -9.65 -19.68
CA LEU A 229 -1.25 -10.20 -19.28
C LEU A 229 -1.84 -9.47 -18.06
N ALA A 230 -1.00 -9.07 -17.10
CA ALA A 230 -1.45 -8.26 -15.97
C ALA A 230 -1.96 -6.89 -16.45
N LEU A 231 -1.27 -6.25 -17.39
CA LEU A 231 -1.70 -4.98 -17.99
C LEU A 231 -3.07 -5.12 -18.67
N LEU A 232 -3.26 -6.15 -19.50
CA LEU A 232 -4.56 -6.43 -20.15
C LEU A 232 -5.68 -6.69 -19.14
N ALA A 233 -5.37 -7.32 -18.00
CA ALA A 233 -6.36 -7.63 -16.97
C ALA A 233 -6.73 -6.40 -16.11
N ILE A 234 -5.76 -5.52 -15.83
CA ILE A 234 -5.97 -4.23 -15.15
C ILE A 234 -6.82 -3.32 -16.05
N GLU A 235 -6.42 -3.18 -17.32
CA GLU A 235 -7.07 -2.33 -18.32
C GLU A 235 -8.22 -3.03 -19.07
N ARG A 236 -8.95 -3.93 -18.39
CA ARG A 236 -10.00 -4.75 -19.02
C ARG A 236 -11.09 -3.90 -19.70
N THR A 237 -11.41 -2.73 -19.15
CA THR A 237 -12.39 -1.80 -19.73
C THR A 237 -11.91 -1.24 -21.07
N LEU A 238 -10.65 -0.82 -21.14
CA LEU A 238 -10.02 -0.35 -22.36
C LEU A 238 -9.91 -1.48 -23.40
N VAL A 239 -9.51 -2.69 -22.98
CA VAL A 239 -9.46 -3.85 -23.88
C VAL A 239 -10.83 -4.15 -24.46
N LYS A 240 -11.89 -4.11 -23.64
CA LYS A 240 -13.28 -4.28 -24.11
C LYS A 240 -13.74 -3.17 -25.05
N SER A 241 -13.27 -1.93 -24.88
CA SER A 241 -13.59 -0.86 -25.84
C SER A 241 -12.83 -1.03 -27.16
N LEU A 242 -11.59 -1.53 -27.11
CA LEU A 242 -10.79 -1.84 -28.29
C LEU A 242 -11.36 -3.03 -29.07
N GLU A 243 -11.85 -4.06 -28.38
CA GLU A 243 -12.55 -5.23 -28.96
C GLU A 243 -13.80 -4.83 -29.75
N LYS A 244 -14.49 -3.74 -29.36
CA LYS A 244 -15.62 -3.20 -30.13
C LYS A 244 -15.21 -2.53 -31.45
N THR A 245 -13.91 -2.32 -31.67
CA THR A 245 -13.38 -1.69 -32.89
C THR A 245 -12.93 -2.78 -33.87
N PRO A 246 -13.60 -2.94 -35.04
CA PRO A 246 -13.32 -4.06 -35.96
C PRO A 246 -11.85 -4.10 -36.41
N SER A 247 -11.26 -2.94 -36.71
CA SER A 247 -9.87 -2.80 -37.16
C SER A 247 -8.81 -3.15 -36.12
N TRP A 248 -9.19 -3.35 -34.85
CA TRP A 248 -8.24 -3.78 -33.83
C TRP A 248 -7.79 -5.23 -34.04
N TYR A 249 -8.71 -6.13 -34.38
CA TYR A 249 -8.37 -7.54 -34.63
C TYR A 249 -7.49 -7.70 -35.87
N ASP A 250 -7.75 -6.95 -36.93
CA ASP A 250 -6.97 -6.99 -38.15
C ASP A 250 -5.52 -6.54 -37.89
N ARG A 251 -5.34 -5.41 -37.20
CA ARG A 251 -4.01 -4.91 -36.81
C ARG A 251 -3.25 -5.86 -35.89
N VAL A 252 -3.94 -6.48 -34.94
CA VAL A 252 -3.32 -7.47 -34.05
C VAL A 252 -2.90 -8.69 -34.86
N THR A 253 -3.73 -9.14 -35.81
CA THR A 253 -3.45 -10.28 -36.68
C THR A 253 -2.26 -10.00 -37.59
N GLU A 254 -2.22 -8.85 -38.26
CA GLU A 254 -1.07 -8.40 -39.07
C GLU A 254 0.21 -8.37 -38.25
N HIS A 255 0.18 -7.77 -37.06
CA HIS A 255 1.36 -7.74 -36.18
C HIS A 255 1.80 -9.13 -35.69
N PHE A 256 0.88 -10.08 -35.55
CA PHE A 256 1.23 -11.47 -35.25
C PHE A 256 1.81 -12.21 -36.46
N LEU A 257 1.38 -11.87 -37.68
CA LEU A 257 1.93 -12.41 -38.93
C LEU A 257 3.35 -11.90 -39.20
N GLU A 258 3.69 -10.67 -38.79
CA GLU A 258 5.05 -10.12 -38.88
C GLU A 258 6.07 -10.87 -38.00
N LYS A 259 5.63 -11.59 -36.97
CA LYS A 259 6.53 -12.34 -36.09
C LYS A 259 6.74 -13.75 -36.65
N GLU A 260 7.95 -14.04 -37.12
CA GLU A 260 8.39 -15.41 -37.41
C GLU A 260 8.37 -16.26 -36.14
N ARG A 261 7.26 -16.95 -35.89
CA ARG A 261 7.24 -18.06 -34.92
C ARG A 261 7.77 -19.30 -35.63
N ARG A 262 9.08 -19.51 -35.60
CA ARG A 262 9.63 -20.85 -35.82
C ARG A 262 9.15 -21.75 -34.70
N ALA A 263 8.07 -22.48 -34.95
CA ALA A 263 7.78 -23.68 -34.18
C ALA A 263 8.85 -24.70 -34.58
N GLU A 264 9.92 -24.81 -33.79
CA GLU A 264 10.88 -25.90 -33.91
C GLU A 264 10.20 -27.20 -33.51
N PHE A 265 9.52 -27.83 -34.47
CA PHE A 265 9.07 -29.20 -34.33
C PHE A 265 10.31 -30.10 -34.41
N THR A 266 10.93 -30.35 -33.27
CA THR A 266 11.87 -31.45 -33.13
C THR A 266 11.05 -32.75 -33.13
N CYS A 267 10.83 -33.30 -34.32
CA CYS A 267 10.35 -34.67 -34.45
C CYS A 267 11.50 -35.59 -34.01
N LYS A 268 11.33 -36.28 -32.88
CA LYS A 268 12.21 -37.35 -32.42
C LYS A 268 11.66 -38.69 -32.89
#